data_AF-A0A7S0V4U4-F1
#
_entry.id   AF-A0A7S0V4U4-F1
#
_cell.length_a   1.000
_cell.length_b   1.000
_cell.length_c   1.000
_cell.angle_alpha   90.00
_cell.angle_beta   90.00
_cell.angle_gamma   90.00
#
_symmetry.space_group_name_H-M   'P 1'
#
loop_
_entity.id
_entity.type
_entity.pdbx_description
1 polymer ?
#
loop_
_entity_poly.entity_id
_entity_poly.type
_entity_poly.pdbx_seq_one_letter_code
_entity_poly.pdbx_strand_id
1 'polypeptide(L)'
;AGFFYHPARLSKDGYRTAKNPQTVHLHPSSSLKGEEPAWVVYDKLVLTSKEFIRVVSEIKPAWLYEVAPHYFSRKEVIEACAALPKGKGKAPMEEEGGAQNGGEE
;
A
#
# COMPACT_ATOMS: atom_id res chain seq x y z
N ALA A 1 -7.16 7.29 -14.95
CA ALA A 1 -6.84 6.70 -13.63
C ALA A 1 -6.70 7.82 -12.62
N GLY A 2 -7.45 7.81 -11.53
CA GLY A 2 -7.60 8.99 -10.66
C GLY A 2 -7.66 8.66 -9.17
N PHE A 3 -6.97 7.63 -8.70
CA PHE A 3 -6.91 7.31 -7.26
C PHE A 3 -5.49 7.21 -6.71
N PHE A 4 -4.49 7.50 -7.54
CA PHE A 4 -3.08 7.47 -7.14
C PHE A 4 -2.76 8.45 -6.00
N TYR A 5 -3.60 9.45 -5.74
CA TYR A 5 -3.45 10.41 -4.63
C TYR A 5 -4.03 9.92 -3.30
N HIS A 6 -4.75 8.79 -3.27
CA HIS A 6 -5.30 8.17 -2.06
C HIS A 6 -4.63 6.84 -1.63
N PRO A 7 -3.30 6.67 -1.66
CA PRO A 7 -2.68 5.47 -1.13
C PRO A 7 -2.54 5.57 0.39
N ALA A 8 -2.83 4.47 1.05
CA ALA A 8 -2.59 4.28 2.47
C ALA A 8 -1.84 2.97 2.72
N ARG A 9 -0.91 3.00 3.67
CA ARG A 9 -0.12 1.84 4.06
C ARG A 9 -0.49 1.37 5.46
N LEU A 10 -0.36 0.09 5.73
CA LEU A 10 -0.62 -0.48 7.03
C LEU A 10 0.40 0.05 8.07
N SER A 11 -0.10 0.37 9.25
CA SER A 11 0.63 0.84 10.42
C SER A 11 0.15 0.09 11.66
N LYS A 12 0.76 0.36 12.82
CA LYS A 12 0.40 -0.32 14.08
C LYS A 12 -1.02 0.00 14.53
N ASP A 13 -1.46 1.23 14.33
CA ASP A 13 -2.74 1.74 14.82
C ASP A 13 -3.84 1.78 13.75
N GLY A 14 -3.57 1.33 12.52
CA GLY A 14 -4.49 1.42 11.39
C GLY A 14 -3.73 1.63 10.07
N TYR A 15 -4.30 2.40 9.15
CA TYR A 15 -3.65 2.77 7.91
C TYR A 15 -3.14 4.21 7.99
N ARG A 16 -2.05 4.49 7.28
CA ARG A 16 -1.43 5.80 7.23
C ARG A 16 -1.28 6.24 5.78
N THR A 17 -1.85 7.39 5.44
CA THR A 17 -1.79 7.94 4.08
C THR A 17 -0.36 8.33 3.68
N ALA A 18 0.00 8.15 2.41
CA ALA A 18 1.40 8.22 1.98
C ALA A 18 2.00 9.64 1.99
N LYS A 19 1.24 10.66 1.55
CA LYS A 19 1.76 12.04 1.43
C LYS A 19 1.50 12.90 2.66
N ASN A 20 0.27 12.90 3.16
CA ASN A 20 -0.06 13.52 4.45
C ASN A 20 -0.17 12.39 5.46
N PRO A 21 0.73 12.23 6.45
CA PRO A 21 0.70 11.12 7.39
C PRO A 21 -0.47 11.25 8.38
N GLN A 22 -1.66 10.91 7.91
CA GLN A 22 -2.90 10.89 8.68
C GLN A 22 -3.27 9.44 8.97
N THR A 23 -3.69 9.17 10.21
CA THR A 23 -4.14 7.84 10.62
C THR A 23 -5.60 7.67 10.24
N VAL A 24 -5.87 6.66 9.42
CA VAL A 24 -7.21 6.33 8.94
C VAL A 24 -7.51 4.85 9.19
N HIS A 25 -8.77 4.51 9.35
CA HIS A 25 -9.19 3.14 9.64
C HIS A 25 -10.08 2.59 8.52
N LEU A 26 -10.06 1.28 8.31
CA LEU A 26 -11.05 0.64 7.45
C LEU A 26 -12.44 0.82 8.05
N HIS A 27 -13.39 1.29 7.25
CA HIS A 27 -14.77 1.39 7.68
C HIS A 27 -15.29 0.00 8.14
N PRO A 28 -16.09 -0.11 9.23
CA PRO A 28 -16.54 -1.39 9.77
C PRO A 28 -17.26 -2.32 8.78
N SER A 29 -17.87 -1.75 7.74
CA SER A 29 -18.55 -2.47 6.65
C SER A 29 -17.61 -2.94 5.52
N SER A 30 -16.31 -2.71 5.63
CA SER A 30 -15.33 -3.14 4.62
C SER A 30 -15.06 -4.64 4.74
N SER A 31 -15.06 -5.34 3.62
CA SER A 31 -14.77 -6.79 3.55
C SER A 31 -13.30 -7.13 3.80
N LEU A 32 -12.40 -6.14 3.80
CA LEU A 32 -10.94 -6.30 3.98
C LEU A 32 -10.50 -6.47 5.45
N LYS A 33 -11.44 -6.62 6.38
CA LYS A 33 -11.18 -6.66 7.83
C LYS A 33 -10.37 -7.88 8.30
N GLY A 34 -10.19 -8.90 7.45
CA GLY A 34 -9.48 -10.15 7.78
C GLY A 34 -8.06 -10.26 7.22
N GLU A 35 -7.77 -9.65 6.07
CA GLU A 35 -6.49 -9.84 5.36
C GLU A 35 -5.51 -8.68 5.61
N GLU A 36 -6.01 -7.49 5.97
CA GLU A 36 -5.25 -6.27 6.28
C GLU A 36 -3.99 -6.11 5.37
N PRO A 37 -4.17 -5.88 4.06
CA PRO A 37 -3.05 -5.76 3.13
C PRO A 37 -2.14 -4.57 3.47
N ALA A 38 -0.85 -4.69 3.14
CA ALA A 38 0.13 -3.65 3.46
C ALA A 38 -0.14 -2.32 2.77
N TRP A 39 -0.67 -2.35 1.54
CA TRP A 39 -0.91 -1.17 0.73
C TRP A 39 -2.30 -1.23 0.15
N VAL A 40 -3.01 -0.12 0.29
CA VAL A 40 -4.34 0.04 -0.24
C VAL A 40 -4.52 1.39 -0.90
N VAL A 41 -5.47 1.45 -1.81
CA VAL A 41 -6.04 2.69 -2.32
C VAL A 41 -7.49 2.79 -1.87
N TYR A 42 -7.99 4.00 -1.63
CA TYR A 42 -9.38 4.25 -1.26
C TYR A 42 -10.05 5.33 -2.12
N ASP A 43 -11.36 5.22 -2.32
CA ASP A 43 -12.14 6.24 -3.05
C ASP A 43 -12.61 7.37 -2.11
N LYS A 44 -13.15 7.02 -0.93
CA LYS A 44 -13.72 8.00 0.01
C LYS A 44 -13.05 7.96 1.37
N LEU A 45 -12.85 9.16 1.92
CA LEU A 45 -12.59 9.39 3.33
C LEU A 45 -13.88 9.93 3.97
N VAL A 46 -14.33 9.31 5.04
CA VAL A 46 -15.51 9.72 5.81
C VAL A 46 -15.07 10.08 7.22
N LEU A 47 -15.24 11.35 7.56
CA LEU A 47 -15.03 11.85 8.91
C LEU A 47 -16.31 11.65 9.73
N THR A 48 -16.20 10.90 10.82
CA THR A 48 -17.27 10.75 11.83
C THR A 48 -16.69 11.08 13.20
N SER A 49 -16.69 10.14 14.14
CA SER A 49 -15.89 10.22 15.38
C SER A 49 -14.42 9.84 15.15
N LYS A 50 -14.16 9.04 14.13
CA LYS A 50 -12.83 8.69 13.62
C LYS A 50 -12.85 8.78 12.10
N GLU A 51 -11.67 8.88 11.51
CA GLU A 51 -11.50 8.94 10.06
C GLU A 51 -11.52 7.54 9.47
N PHE A 52 -12.51 7.28 8.61
CA PHE A 52 -12.70 5.99 7.98
C PHE A 52 -12.53 6.06 6.47
N ILE A 53 -11.81 5.10 5.89
CA ILE A 53 -11.71 4.92 4.45
C ILE A 53 -12.73 3.88 3.96
N ARG A 54 -13.32 4.15 2.80
CA ARG A 54 -14.33 3.31 2.13
C ARG A 54 -13.96 3.06 0.68
N VAL A 55 -14.47 1.94 0.17
CA VAL A 55 -14.15 1.40 -1.17
C VAL A 55 -12.64 1.27 -1.28
N VAL A 56 -12.13 0.27 -0.56
CA VAL A 56 -10.70 0.05 -0.39
C VAL A 56 -10.29 -1.14 -1.25
N SER A 57 -9.15 -1.05 -1.90
CA SER A 57 -8.59 -2.13 -2.72
C SER A 57 -7.10 -2.26 -2.45
N GLU A 58 -6.62 -3.50 -2.38
CA GLU A 58 -5.19 -3.77 -2.31
C GLU A 58 -4.49 -3.28 -3.58
N ILE A 59 -3.30 -2.72 -3.43
CA ILE A 59 -2.45 -2.33 -4.55
C ILE A 59 -1.03 -2.83 -4.33
N LYS A 60 -0.34 -3.12 -5.44
CA LYS A 60 1.12 -3.22 -5.41
C LYS A 60 1.71 -1.82 -5.36
N PRO A 61 2.66 -1.55 -4.46
CA PRO A 61 3.27 -0.22 -4.33
C PRO A 61 3.98 0.23 -5.61
N ALA A 62 4.51 -0.71 -6.41
CA ALA A 62 5.17 -0.43 -7.68
C ALA A 62 4.28 0.35 -8.66
N TRP A 63 2.97 0.06 -8.65
CA TRP A 63 2.01 0.72 -9.53
C TRP A 63 1.89 2.22 -9.26
N LEU A 64 2.21 2.71 -8.06
CA LEU A 64 2.09 4.13 -7.73
C LEU A 64 3.06 4.98 -8.57
N TYR A 65 4.32 4.56 -8.69
CA TYR A 65 5.30 5.30 -9.49
C TYR A 65 5.18 4.99 -10.99
N GLU A 66 4.63 3.84 -11.38
CA GLU A 66 4.33 3.52 -12.79
C GLU A 66 3.17 4.38 -13.32
N VAL A 67 2.10 4.53 -12.54
CA VAL A 67 0.89 5.28 -12.93
C VAL A 67 1.08 6.79 -12.77
N ALA A 68 1.82 7.23 -11.74
CA ALA A 68 2.03 8.65 -11.45
C ALA A 68 3.50 8.96 -11.13
N PRO A 69 4.42 8.85 -12.11
CA PRO A 69 5.86 9.08 -11.91
C PRO A 69 6.20 10.52 -11.52
N HIS A 70 5.32 11.48 -11.84
CA HIS A 70 5.45 12.88 -11.43
C HIS A 70 5.07 13.12 -9.96
N TYR A 71 4.40 12.15 -9.33
CA TYR A 71 3.86 12.29 -7.97
C TYR A 71 4.58 11.36 -6.97
N PHE A 72 4.93 10.15 -7.38
CA PHE A 72 5.68 9.17 -6.59
C PHE A 72 7.04 8.88 -7.22
N SER A 73 8.10 8.95 -6.40
CA SER A 73 9.42 8.48 -6.81
C SER A 73 9.61 7.02 -6.43
N ARG A 74 10.36 6.26 -7.24
CA ARG A 74 10.69 4.85 -6.94
C ARG A 74 11.32 4.70 -5.54
N LYS A 75 12.22 5.62 -5.17
CA LYS A 75 12.89 5.62 -3.86
C LYS A 75 11.90 5.79 -2.71
N GLU A 76 10.98 6.76 -2.80
CA GLU A 76 9.95 7.01 -1.78
C GLU A 76 9.05 5.78 -1.57
N VAL A 77 8.62 5.15 -2.66
CA VAL A 77 7.74 3.97 -2.61
C VAL A 77 8.46 2.77 -1.97
N ILE A 78 9.72 2.52 -2.32
CA ILE A 78 10.52 1.42 -1.76
C ILE A 78 10.77 1.63 -0.26
N GLU A 79 11.19 2.84 0.15
CA GLU A 79 11.41 3.18 1.56
C GLU A 79 10.13 3.01 2.39
N ALA A 80 8.99 3.40 1.84
CA ALA A 80 7.70 3.24 2.50
C ALA A 80 7.28 1.76 2.68
N CYS A 81 7.71 0.86 1.79
CA CYS A 81 7.50 -0.59 1.92
C CYS A 81 8.39 -1.23 2.98
N ALA A 82 9.65 -0.78 3.09
CA ALA A 82 10.59 -1.29 4.10
C ALA A 82 10.15 -0.95 5.54
N ALA A 83 9.32 0.07 5.72
CA ALA A 83 8.84 0.55 7.01
C ALA A 83 7.61 -0.22 7.58
N LEU A 84 7.21 -1.35 6.98
CA LEU A 84 6.04 -2.11 7.41
C LEU A 84 6.31 -2.95 8.68
N PRO A 85 5.31 -3.12 9.57
CA PRO A 85 5.45 -3.96 10.76
C PRO A 85 5.63 -5.44 10.36
N LYS A 86 6.70 -6.08 10.86
CA LYS A 86 6.98 -7.50 10.62
C LYS A 86 5.82 -8.36 11.14
N GLY A 87 5.09 -9.02 10.25
CA GLY A 87 4.08 -10.04 10.59
C GLY A 87 2.64 -9.81 10.11
N LYS A 88 2.30 -8.64 9.54
CA LYS A 88 0.96 -8.36 8.96
C LYS A 88 1.07 -7.70 7.58
N GLY A 89 0.30 -8.20 6.61
CA GLY A 89 0.16 -7.63 5.26
C GLY A 89 1.39 -7.83 4.35
N LYS A 90 1.74 -9.06 3.97
CA LYS A 90 2.76 -9.24 2.92
C LYS A 90 2.18 -8.82 1.57
N ALA A 91 2.58 -7.66 1.03
CA ALA A 91 2.42 -7.40 -0.39
C ALA A 91 3.30 -8.42 -1.15
N PRO A 92 2.81 -9.10 -2.21
CA PRO A 92 3.64 -9.95 -3.03
C PRO A 92 4.68 -9.08 -3.74
N MET A 93 5.93 -9.15 -3.25
CA MET A 93 7.08 -8.67 -3.99
C MET A 93 7.40 -9.77 -5.00
N GLU A 94 7.00 -9.56 -6.25
CA GLU A 94 7.39 -10.44 -7.35
C GLU A 94 8.90 -10.31 -7.53
N GLU A 95 9.60 -11.38 -7.18
CA GLU A 95 10.99 -11.63 -7.51
C GLU A 95 11.05 -11.74 -9.04
N GLU A 96 11.58 -10.72 -9.72
CA GLU A 96 11.99 -10.90 -11.12
C GLU A 96 12.99 -12.05 -11.17
N GLY A 97 12.62 -13.12 -11.87
CA GLY A 97 13.32 -14.38 -11.90
C GLY A 97 14.80 -14.22 -12.29
N GLY A 98 15.67 -14.44 -11.31
CA GLY A 98 17.04 -14.86 -11.56
C GLY A 98 17.03 -16.30 -12.09
N ALA A 99 17.02 -16.47 -13.41
CA ALA A 99 17.41 -17.74 -14.01
C ALA A 99 18.94 -17.82 -14.03
N GLN A 100 19.46 -18.49 -13.01
CA GLN A 100 20.84 -18.95 -12.88
C GLN A 100 21.07 -20.17 -13.80
N ASN A 101 22.18 -20.20 -14.52
CA ASN A 101 22.96 -21.41 -14.85
C ASN A 101 24.36 -20.87 -15.23
N GLY A 102 25.45 -21.20 -14.56
CA GLY A 102 25.88 -22.54 -14.17
C GLY A 102 27.01 -22.92 -15.13
N GLY A 103 28.23 -23.07 -14.62
CA GLY A 103 29.44 -23.30 -15.43
C GLY A 103 29.58 -24.75 -15.92
N GLU A 104 30.82 -25.07 -16.32
CA GLU A 104 31.32 -26.29 -17.01
C GLU A 104 31.19 -26.14 -18.54
N GLU A 105 32.25 -26.03 -19.35
CA GLU A 105 33.68 -26.37 -19.26
C GLU A 105 34.58 -25.27 -19.88
#